data_AF-S9P0A6-F1
#
_entry.id   AF-S9P0A6-F1
#
_cell.length_a   1.000
_cell.length_b   1.000
_cell.length_c   1.000
_cell.angle_alpha   90.00
_cell.angle_beta   90.00
_cell.angle_gamma   90.00
#
_symmetry.space_group_name_H-M   'P 1'
#
loop_
_entity.id
_entity.type
_entity.pdbx_description
1 polymer ?
#
loop_
_entity_poly.entity_id
_entity_poly.type
_entity_poly.pdbx_seq_one_letter_code
_entity_poly.pdbx_strand_id
1 'polypeptide(L)'
;MQAMTDVHRAIDTHGFDRLLHHLVQLRASQINRCAYCVKMHTQEARRDGETPERLDRLIVWEQVDDFSEREKAALAWTEALTVLDGKTDLGALRARLRAHFTDQEIGVLTSIVAMINLWNRVQVSRH
;
A
#
# COMPACT_ATOMS: atom_id res chain seq x y z
N MET A 1 -12.57 -8.42 -14.65
CA MET A 1 -12.74 -7.50 -13.49
C MET A 1 -13.34 -8.20 -12.28
N GLN A 2 -14.46 -8.94 -12.41
CA GLN A 2 -15.10 -9.64 -11.29
C GLN A 2 -14.14 -10.48 -10.43
N ALA A 3 -13.31 -11.33 -11.06
CA ALA A 3 -12.33 -12.14 -10.35
C ALA A 3 -11.33 -11.31 -9.52
N MET A 4 -10.88 -10.15 -10.04
CA MET A 4 -9.98 -9.26 -9.30
C MET A 4 -10.68 -8.63 -8.10
N THR A 5 -11.95 -8.26 -8.26
CA THR A 5 -12.79 -7.74 -7.16
C THR A 5 -13.00 -8.79 -6.07
N ASP A 6 -13.19 -10.06 -6.44
CA ASP A 6 -13.40 -11.14 -5.45
C ASP A 6 -12.11 -11.46 -4.68
N VAL A 7 -10.95 -11.46 -5.35
CA VAL A 7 -9.65 -11.56 -4.66
C VAL A 7 -9.43 -10.40 -3.70
N HIS A 8 -9.75 -9.18 -4.11
CA HIS A 8 -9.64 -8.00 -3.24
C HIS A 8 -10.48 -8.15 -1.97
N ARG A 9 -11.73 -8.58 -2.13
CA ARG A 9 -12.64 -8.81 -1.00
C ARG A 9 -12.12 -9.90 -0.05
N ALA A 10 -11.55 -10.98 -0.59
CA ALA A 10 -10.96 -12.03 0.23
C ALA A 10 -9.78 -11.51 1.05
N ILE A 11 -8.92 -10.67 0.47
CA ILE A 11 -7.80 -10.02 1.19
C ILE A 11 -8.31 -9.13 2.32
N ASP A 12 -9.36 -8.34 2.07
CA ASP A 12 -9.95 -7.42 3.06
C ASP A 12 -10.52 -8.15 4.30
N THR A 13 -10.89 -9.43 4.19
CA THR A 13 -11.42 -10.20 5.32
C THR A 13 -10.38 -10.59 6.38
N HIS A 14 -9.09 -10.36 6.15
CA HIS A 14 -8.01 -10.83 7.04
C HIS A 14 -7.63 -9.87 8.19
N GLY A 15 -8.50 -8.92 8.55
CA GLY A 15 -8.33 -8.12 9.77
C GLY A 15 -7.11 -7.20 9.78
N PHE A 16 -6.56 -6.88 8.61
CA PHE A 16 -5.48 -5.92 8.46
C PHE A 16 -5.96 -4.51 8.81
N ASP A 17 -5.09 -3.69 9.40
CA ASP A 17 -5.42 -2.32 9.78
C ASP A 17 -5.97 -1.54 8.56
N ARG A 18 -7.18 -1.02 8.72
CA ARG A 18 -7.93 -0.38 7.63
C ARG A 18 -7.26 0.90 7.15
N LEU A 19 -6.69 1.69 8.04
CA LEU A 19 -6.00 2.93 7.67
C LEU A 19 -4.69 2.61 6.95
N LEU A 20 -3.91 1.65 7.47
CA LEU A 20 -2.69 1.22 6.81
C LEU A 20 -2.96 0.63 5.42
N HIS A 21 -4.07 -0.09 5.25
CA HIS A 21 -4.51 -0.59 3.94
C HIS A 21 -4.63 0.54 2.91
N HIS A 22 -5.30 1.64 3.28
CA HIS A 22 -5.47 2.80 2.41
C HIS A 22 -4.14 3.48 2.07
N LEU A 23 -3.25 3.64 3.05
CA LEU A 23 -1.93 4.25 2.81
C LEU A 23 -1.09 3.44 1.82
N VAL A 24 -1.08 2.11 1.96
CA VAL A 24 -0.36 1.20 1.05
C VAL A 24 -0.90 1.33 -0.37
N GLN A 25 -2.22 1.27 -0.54
CA GLN A 25 -2.86 1.37 -1.87
C GLN A 25 -2.64 2.74 -2.51
N LEU A 26 -2.78 3.81 -1.73
CA LEU A 26 -2.55 5.17 -2.19
C LEU A 26 -1.10 5.37 -2.60
N ARG A 27 -0.13 4.91 -1.79
CA ARG A 27 1.29 5.10 -2.05
C ARG A 27 1.74 4.37 -3.32
N ALA A 28 1.35 3.10 -3.49
CA ALA A 28 1.62 2.36 -4.72
C ALA A 28 1.00 3.06 -5.95
N SER A 29 -0.22 3.58 -5.80
CA SER A 29 -0.91 4.30 -6.88
C SER A 29 -0.24 5.62 -7.26
N GLN A 30 0.33 6.34 -6.29
CA GLN A 30 1.13 7.55 -6.53
C GLN A 30 2.40 7.22 -7.34
N ILE A 31 3.13 6.18 -6.96
CA ILE A 31 4.34 5.72 -7.67
C ILE A 31 4.01 5.31 -9.11
N ASN A 32 2.93 4.53 -9.29
CA ASN A 32 2.45 4.08 -10.60
C ASN A 32 1.69 5.15 -11.41
N ARG A 33 1.48 6.35 -10.85
CA ARG A 33 0.80 7.48 -11.51
C ARG A 33 -0.64 7.16 -11.97
N CYS A 34 -1.35 6.27 -11.28
CA CYS A 34 -2.74 5.96 -11.60
C CYS A 34 -3.69 7.05 -11.04
N ALA A 35 -4.03 8.06 -11.85
CA ALA A 35 -4.90 9.16 -11.40
C ALA A 35 -6.26 8.71 -10.86
N TYR A 36 -6.87 7.69 -11.49
CA TYR A 36 -8.13 7.10 -11.01
C TYR A 36 -7.97 6.49 -9.61
N CYS A 37 -6.92 5.68 -9.42
CA CYS A 37 -6.67 4.96 -8.17
C CYS A 37 -6.28 5.93 -7.05
N VAL A 38 -5.49 6.96 -7.35
CA VAL A 38 -5.14 8.03 -6.40
C VAL A 38 -6.41 8.74 -5.91
N LYS A 39 -7.31 9.13 -6.82
CA LYS A 39 -8.59 9.76 -6.45
C LYS A 39 -9.43 8.84 -5.56
N MET A 40 -9.59 7.58 -5.96
CA MET A 40 -10.39 6.59 -5.23
C MET A 40 -9.86 6.36 -3.82
N HIS A 41 -8.60 5.95 -3.66
CA HIS A 41 -8.04 5.58 -2.37
C HIS A 41 -7.85 6.80 -1.43
N THR A 42 -7.63 8.00 -1.98
CA THR A 42 -7.69 9.23 -1.16
C THR A 42 -9.08 9.46 -0.57
N GLN A 43 -10.14 9.22 -1.33
CA GLN A 43 -11.51 9.39 -0.85
C GLN A 43 -11.89 8.31 0.17
N GLU A 44 -11.48 7.06 -0.05
CA GLU A 44 -11.72 5.96 0.88
C GLU A 44 -10.98 6.17 2.20
N ALA A 45 -9.70 6.57 2.17
CA ALA A 45 -8.93 6.90 3.36
C ALA A 45 -9.62 7.96 4.23
N ARG A 46 -10.08 9.06 3.60
CA ARG A 46 -10.79 10.13 4.29
C ARG A 46 -12.12 9.67 4.90
N ARG A 47 -12.86 8.81 4.21
CA ARG A 47 -14.12 8.25 4.72
C ARG A 47 -13.90 7.38 5.96
N ASP A 48 -12.77 6.66 5.98
CA ASP A 48 -12.42 5.75 7.08
C ASP A 48 -11.63 6.44 8.22
N GLY A 49 -11.44 7.77 8.14
CA GLY A 49 -10.92 8.59 9.24
C GLY A 49 -9.46 9.04 9.12
N GLU A 50 -8.80 8.82 7.98
CA GLU A 50 -7.44 9.33 7.76
C GLU A 50 -7.41 10.86 7.63
N THR A 51 -6.33 11.48 8.08
CA THR A 51 -6.20 12.95 8.17
C THR A 51 -5.66 13.56 6.88
N PRO A 52 -6.12 14.76 6.47
CA PRO A 52 -5.53 15.50 5.35
C PRO A 52 -4.02 15.67 5.48
N GLU A 53 -3.53 16.00 6.68
CA GLU A 53 -2.12 16.27 6.95
C GLU A 53 -1.22 15.05 6.72
N ARG A 54 -1.71 13.84 7.04
CA ARG A 54 -0.99 12.59 6.76
C ARG A 54 -1.07 12.22 5.28
N LEU A 55 -2.23 12.39 4.64
CA LEU A 55 -2.38 12.09 3.21
C LEU A 55 -1.49 12.98 2.33
N ASP A 56 -1.39 14.27 2.66
CA ASP A 56 -0.55 15.23 1.93
C ASP A 56 0.95 14.91 2.09
N ARG A 57 1.36 14.38 3.25
CA ARG A 57 2.75 14.02 3.57
C ARG A 57 3.11 12.57 3.26
N LEU A 58 2.17 11.74 2.80
CA LEU A 58 2.43 10.34 2.45
C LEU A 58 3.50 10.18 1.36
N ILE A 59 3.61 11.12 0.42
CA ILE A 59 4.64 11.06 -0.63
C ILE A 59 6.07 11.22 -0.08
N VAL A 60 6.21 11.76 1.13
CA VAL A 60 7.48 12.05 1.82
C VAL A 60 7.52 11.38 3.20
N TRP A 61 6.80 10.25 3.35
CA TRP A 61 6.57 9.55 4.62
C TRP A 61 7.85 9.23 5.42
N GLU A 62 8.98 9.03 4.74
CA GLU A 62 10.26 8.71 5.38
C GLU A 62 10.87 9.92 6.12
N GLN A 63 10.52 11.14 5.71
CA GLN A 63 11.10 12.39 6.19
C GLN A 63 10.23 13.09 7.26
N VAL A 64 9.19 12.41 7.75
CA VAL A 64 8.22 12.95 8.71
C VAL A 64 7.93 11.95 9.84
N ASP A 65 7.43 12.46 10.96
CA ASP A 65 7.12 11.68 12.17
C ASP A 65 5.65 11.30 12.29
N ASP A 66 4.86 11.55 11.25
CA ASP A 66 3.41 11.32 11.30
C ASP A 66 3.03 9.84 11.28
N PHE A 67 3.95 8.98 10.81
CA PHE A 67 3.75 7.55 10.63
C PHE A 67 4.55 6.75 11.66
N SER A 68 3.91 5.78 12.29
CA SER A 68 4.53 4.83 13.21
C SER A 68 5.56 3.94 12.51
N GLU A 69 6.46 3.31 13.27
CA GLU A 69 7.45 2.38 12.70
C GLU A 69 6.81 1.18 11.98
N ARG A 70 5.63 0.73 12.46
CA ARG A 70 4.85 -0.31 11.77
C ARG A 70 4.36 0.16 10.40
N GLU A 71 3.85 1.39 10.30
CA GLU A 71 3.42 1.98 9.03
C GLU A 71 4.61 2.22 8.10
N LYS A 72 5.71 2.80 8.61
CA LYS A 72 6.95 3.03 7.86
C LYS A 72 7.54 1.73 7.29
N ALA A 73 7.51 0.64 8.05
CA ALA A 73 7.95 -0.67 7.57
C ALA A 73 7.07 -1.18 6.40
N ALA A 74 5.75 -1.02 6.49
CA ALA A 74 4.83 -1.39 5.42
C ALA A 74 4.95 -0.49 4.18
N LEU A 75 5.16 0.82 4.36
CA LEU A 75 5.38 1.76 3.25
C LEU A 75 6.69 1.45 2.53
N ALA A 76 7.79 1.21 3.25
CA ALA A 76 9.06 0.79 2.66
C ALA A 76 8.91 -0.50 1.82
N TRP A 77 8.19 -1.49 2.34
CA TRP A 77 7.89 -2.71 1.60
C TRP A 77 7.02 -2.46 0.36
N THR A 78 6.03 -1.57 0.48
CA THR A 78 5.15 -1.16 -0.61
C THR A 78 5.93 -0.52 -1.75
N GLU A 79 6.84 0.42 -1.45
CA GLU A 79 7.66 1.05 -2.48
C GLU A 79 8.59 0.04 -3.16
N ALA A 80 9.27 -0.80 -2.36
CA ALA A 80 10.19 -1.82 -2.87
C ALA A 80 9.51 -2.81 -3.82
N LEU A 81 8.32 -3.30 -3.48
CA LEU A 81 7.56 -4.23 -4.32
C LEU A 81 6.81 -3.54 -5.48
N THR A 82 6.61 -2.22 -5.41
CA THR A 82 6.02 -1.47 -6.53
C THR A 82 7.06 -1.19 -7.61
N VAL A 83 8.29 -0.84 -7.23
CA VAL A 83 9.37 -0.50 -8.17
C VAL A 83 10.15 -1.74 -8.62
N LEU A 84 10.39 -2.70 -7.71
CA LEU A 84 11.22 -3.91 -7.95
C LEU A 84 12.63 -3.59 -8.51
N ASP A 85 13.29 -2.56 -7.96
CA ASP A 85 14.68 -2.25 -8.31
C ASP A 85 15.61 -3.38 -7.81
N GLY A 86 16.42 -3.93 -8.71
CA GLY A 86 17.38 -5.00 -8.43
C GLY A 86 18.50 -4.62 -7.44
N LYS A 87 18.66 -3.34 -7.10
CA LYS A 87 19.57 -2.87 -6.05
C LYS A 87 18.97 -2.87 -4.65
N THR A 88 17.66 -3.09 -4.53
CA THR A 88 16.96 -3.05 -3.24
C THR A 88 17.33 -4.25 -2.37
N ASP A 89 17.78 -4.01 -1.15
CA ASP A 89 17.98 -5.07 -0.15
C ASP A 89 16.63 -5.52 0.46
N LEU A 90 15.97 -6.45 -0.24
CA LEU A 90 14.73 -7.08 0.25
C LEU A 90 14.95 -7.92 1.52
N GLY A 91 16.19 -8.30 1.85
CA GLY A 91 16.52 -9.01 3.09
C GLY A 91 16.33 -8.10 4.30
N ALA A 92 16.95 -6.92 4.26
CA ALA A 92 16.82 -5.90 5.30
C ALA A 92 15.36 -5.44 5.49
N LEU A 93 14.63 -5.20 4.40
CA LEU A 93 13.22 -4.80 4.48
C LEU A 93 12.32 -5.89 5.09
N ARG A 94 12.55 -7.17 4.74
CA ARG A 94 11.84 -8.30 5.37
C ARG A 94 12.16 -8.43 6.86
N ALA A 95 13.41 -8.20 7.26
CA ALA A 95 13.79 -8.21 8.67
C ALA A 95 13.08 -7.09 9.45
N ARG A 96 13.01 -5.87 8.88
CA ARG A 96 12.27 -4.75 9.47
C ARG A 96 10.77 -5.05 9.60
N LEU A 97 10.15 -5.65 8.56
CA LEU A 97 8.74 -6.05 8.62
C LEU A 97 8.46 -7.04 9.75
N ARG A 98 9.31 -8.06 9.92
CA ARG A 98 9.12 -9.09 10.97
C ARG A 98 9.20 -8.54 12.40
N ALA A 99 9.78 -7.36 12.59
CA ALA A 99 9.75 -6.69 13.89
C ALA A 99 8.35 -6.13 14.25
N HIS A 100 7.47 -5.96 13.26
CA HIS A 100 6.15 -5.32 13.44
C HIS A 100 4.97 -6.17 13.00
N PHE A 101 5.17 -7.17 12.14
CA PHE A 101 4.12 -7.98 11.53
C PHE A 101 4.43 -9.48 11.66
N THR A 102 3.38 -10.28 11.84
CA THR A 102 3.43 -11.74 11.71
C THR A 102 3.63 -12.15 10.24
N ASP A 103 4.11 -13.37 9.99
CA ASP A 103 4.26 -13.86 8.61
C ASP A 103 2.92 -13.88 7.84
N GLN A 104 1.80 -14.11 8.53
CA GLN A 104 0.46 -14.03 7.93
C GLN A 104 0.13 -12.60 7.49
N GLU A 105 0.34 -11.60 8.35
CA GLU A 105 0.12 -10.19 8.01
C GLU A 105 1.05 -9.73 6.87
N ILE A 106 2.30 -10.21 6.83
CA ILE A 106 3.23 -9.92 5.73
C ILE A 106 2.72 -10.51 4.41
N GLY A 107 2.16 -11.72 4.44
CA GLY A 107 1.48 -12.33 3.30
C GLY A 107 0.33 -11.46 2.79
N VAL A 108 -0.55 -11.03 3.70
CA VAL A 108 -1.68 -10.14 3.39
C VAL A 108 -1.21 -8.81 2.81
N LEU A 109 -0.24 -8.14 3.45
CA LEU A 109 0.36 -6.89 2.96
C LEU A 109 0.94 -7.06 1.55
N THR A 110 1.67 -8.15 1.30
CA THR A 110 2.26 -8.44 -0.01
C THR A 110 1.18 -8.66 -1.07
N SER A 111 0.10 -9.36 -0.72
CA SER A 111 -1.06 -9.53 -1.61
C SER A 111 -1.77 -8.20 -1.91
N ILE A 112 -1.93 -7.31 -0.92
CA ILE A 112 -2.46 -5.96 -1.12
C ILE A 112 -1.61 -5.21 -2.14
N VAL A 113 -0.28 -5.17 -1.93
CA VAL A 113 0.66 -4.45 -2.82
C VAL A 113 0.61 -5.01 -4.25
N ALA A 114 0.57 -6.33 -4.40
CA ALA A 114 0.46 -6.97 -5.71
C ALA A 114 -0.87 -6.62 -6.41
N MET A 115 -1.98 -6.66 -5.68
CA MET A 115 -3.31 -6.36 -6.22
C MET A 115 -3.44 -4.90 -6.65
N ILE A 116 -2.97 -3.94 -5.85
CA ILE A 116 -3.03 -2.52 -6.25
C ILE A 116 -2.14 -2.24 -7.46
N ASN A 117 -0.98 -2.90 -7.56
CA ASN A 117 -0.12 -2.81 -8.73
C ASN A 117 -0.79 -3.34 -10.01
N LEU A 118 -1.57 -4.43 -9.91
CA LEU A 118 -2.38 -4.93 -11.00
C LEU A 118 -3.49 -3.94 -11.38
N TRP A 119 -4.22 -3.41 -10.39
CA TRP A 119 -5.27 -2.41 -10.61
C TRP A 119 -4.72 -1.15 -11.28
N ASN A 120 -3.58 -0.64 -10.82
CA ASN A 120 -2.95 0.53 -11.43
C ASN A 120 -2.66 0.29 -12.92
N ARG A 121 -2.09 -0.87 -13.29
CA ARG A 121 -1.81 -1.22 -14.69
C ARG A 121 -3.08 -1.26 -15.53
N VAL A 122 -4.13 -1.92 -15.03
CA VAL A 122 -5.42 -1.99 -15.73
C VAL A 122 -6.04 -0.61 -15.91
N GLN A 123 -6.04 0.24 -14.88
CA GLN A 123 -6.65 1.57 -14.95
C GLN A 123 -5.86 2.53 -15.85
N VAL A 124 -4.54 2.47 -15.81
CA VAL A 124 -3.67 3.30 -16.67
C VAL A 124 -3.79 2.89 -18.13
N SER A 125 -3.96 1.59 -18.43
CA SER A 125 -4.09 1.10 -19.80
C SER A 125 -5.51 1.20 -20.38
N ARG A 126 -6.50 1.72 -19.63
CA ARG A 126 -7.86 1.87 -20.16
C ARG A 126 -7.83 2.87 -21.33
N HIS A 127 -8.28 2.40 -22.49
CA HIS A 127 -8.67 3.23 -23.63
C HIS A 127 -10.12 3.68 -23.47
#